data_AF-A0A7W1CN75-F1
#
_entry.id   AF-A0A7W1CN75-F1
#
_cell.length_a   1.000
_cell.length_b   1.000
_cell.length_c   1.000
_cell.angle_alpha   90.00
_cell.angle_beta   90.00
_cell.angle_gamma   90.00
#
_symmetry.space_group_name_H-M   'P 1'
#
loop_
_entity.id
_entity.type
_entity.pdbx_description
1 polymer ?
#
loop_
_entity_poly.entity_id
_entity_poly.type
_entity_poly.pdbx_seq_one_letter_code
_entity_poly.pdbx_strand_id
1 'polypeptide(L)' 'MTAPRFGYPVTLDLHGVGVLVVGAGPIAARKVAAIAAAGAVVRVVAPDVSPQLDRALVSELHRRPYAPG' A
#
# COMPACT_ATOMS: atom_id res chain seq x y z
N MET A 1 30.01 -13.66 -11.56
CA MET A 1 29.49 -12.29 -11.73
C MET A 1 28.08 -12.38 -12.27
N THR A 2 27.07 -12.10 -11.46
CA THR A 2 25.66 -12.13 -11.90
C THR A 2 25.36 -10.85 -12.69
N ALA A 3 24.88 -10.97 -13.93
CA ALA A 3 24.53 -9.83 -14.76
C ALA A 3 23.48 -8.94 -14.07
N PRO A 4 23.52 -7.61 -14.26
CA PRO A 4 22.55 -6.71 -13.65
C PRO A 4 21.15 -7.03 -14.16
N ARG A 5 20.23 -7.34 -13.24
CA ARG A 5 18.80 -7.44 -13.54
C ARG A 5 18.24 -6.03 -13.67
N PHE A 6 17.77 -5.68 -14.86
CA PHE A 6 16.98 -4.47 -15.09
C PHE A 6 15.51 -4.71 -14.72
N GLY A 7 14.79 -3.63 -14.42
CA GLY A 7 13.36 -3.71 -14.11
C GLY A 7 12.55 -4.12 -15.34
N TYR A 8 11.54 -4.97 -15.13
CA TYR A 8 10.56 -5.33 -16.15
C TYR A 8 9.26 -4.55 -15.87
N PRO A 9 8.91 -3.53 -16.68
CA PRO A 9 7.70 -2.75 -16.43
C PRO A 9 6.46 -3.58 -16.74
N VAL A 10 5.48 -3.50 -15.85
CA VAL A 10 4.14 -4.07 -16.05
C VAL A 10 3.09 -3.04 -15.67
N THR A 11 1.94 -3.11 -16.32
CA THR A 11 0.73 -2.38 -15.93
C THR A 11 -0.22 -3.36 -15.23
N LEU A 12 -0.81 -2.92 -14.13
CA LEU A 12 -1.77 -3.71 -13.36
C LEU A 12 -3.11 -2.98 -13.36
N ASP A 13 -4.19 -3.70 -13.65
CA ASP A 13 -5.54 -3.27 -13.33
C ASP A 13 -5.84 -3.64 -11.88
N LEU A 14 -6.05 -2.63 -11.03
CA LEU A 14 -6.31 -2.81 -9.61
C LEU A 14 -7.78 -2.57 -9.26
N HIS A 15 -8.66 -2.36 -10.23
CA HIS A 15 -10.07 -2.10 -9.95
C HIS A 15 -10.71 -3.24 -9.14
N GLY A 16 -11.13 -2.94 -7.91
CA GLY A 16 -11.70 -3.91 -6.97
C GLY A 16 -10.70 -4.88 -6.35
N VAL A 17 -9.41 -4.76 -6.63
CA VAL A 17 -8.37 -5.66 -6.12
C VAL A 17 -8.01 -5.28 -4.68
N GLY A 18 -8.02 -6.26 -3.78
CA GLY A 18 -7.56 -6.08 -2.40
C GLY A 18 -6.05 -5.89 -2.33
N VAL A 19 -5.60 -4.76 -1.78
CA VAL A 19 -4.16 -4.46 -1.64
C VAL A 19 -3.83 -4.16 -0.19
N LEU A 20 -2.87 -4.91 0.35
CA LEU A 20 -2.33 -4.68 1.69
C LEU A 20 -1.14 -3.71 1.62
N VAL A 21 -1.21 -2.62 2.39
CA VAL A 21 -0.08 -1.72 2.63
C VAL A 21 0.36 -1.85 4.09
N VAL A 22 1.61 -2.23 4.30
CA VAL A 22 2.21 -2.29 5.64
C VAL A 22 2.96 -0.98 5.92
N GLY A 23 2.66 -0.38 7.06
CA GLY A 23 3.13 0.94 7.46
C GLY A 23 2.14 2.05 7.07
N ALA A 24 2.20 3.16 7.80
CA ALA A 24 1.32 4.31 7.62
C ALA A 24 2.09 5.64 7.76
N GLY A 25 3.37 5.63 7.40
CA GLY A 25 4.20 6.84 7.30
C GLY A 25 3.98 7.61 5.99
N PRO A 26 4.78 8.66 5.73
CA PRO A 26 4.64 9.51 4.53
C PRO A 26 4.74 8.71 3.21
N ILE A 27 5.63 7.71 3.15
CA ILE A 27 5.81 6.85 1.97
C ILE A 27 4.56 6.00 1.72
N ALA A 28 3.98 5.44 2.77
CA ALA A 28 2.76 4.66 2.69
C ALA A 28 1.58 5.53 2.26
N ALA A 29 1.43 6.74 2.81
CA ALA A 29 0.38 7.68 2.41
C ALA A 29 0.40 7.96 0.90
N ARG A 30 1.58 8.23 0.32
CA ARG A 30 1.72 8.42 -1.14
C ARG A 30 1.35 7.17 -1.94
N LYS A 31 1.75 5.99 -1.46
CA LYS A 31 1.42 4.72 -2.11
C LYS A 31 -0.08 4.43 -2.06
N VAL A 32 -0.71 4.60 -0.90
CA VAL A 32 -2.15 4.42 -0.71
C VAL A 32 -2.93 5.31 -1.67
N ALA A 33 -2.56 6.59 -1.81
CA ALA A 33 -3.21 7.49 -2.75
C ALA A 33 -3.16 6.98 -4.21
N ALA A 34 -1.98 6.58 -4.70
CA ALA A 34 -1.82 6.07 -6.06
C ALA A 34 -2.55 4.74 -6.27
N ILE A 35 -2.50 3.84 -5.29
CA ILE A 35 -3.13 2.51 -5.34
C ILE A 35 -4.66 2.64 -5.31
N ALA A 36 -5.21 3.49 -4.44
CA ALA A 36 -6.64 3.77 -4.36
C ALA A 36 -7.15 4.46 -5.65
N ALA A 37 -6.39 5.39 -6.22
CA ALA A 37 -6.71 6.02 -7.50
C ALA A 37 -6.77 5.02 -8.67
N ALA A 38 -6.03 3.91 -8.58
CA ALA A 38 -6.10 2.79 -9.53
C ALA A 38 -7.31 1.86 -9.29
N GLY A 39 -8.20 2.20 -8.35
CA GLY A 39 -9.44 1.45 -8.05
C GLY A 39 -9.30 0.33 -7.04
N ALA A 40 -8.16 0.21 -6.36
CA ALA A 40 -7.91 -0.86 -5.39
C ALA A 40 -8.71 -0.68 -4.08
N VAL A 41 -9.02 -1.81 -3.45
CA VAL A 41 -9.56 -1.86 -2.09
C VAL A 41 -8.38 -1.94 -1.11
N VAL A 42 -7.98 -0.79 -0.58
CA VAL A 42 -6.73 -0.68 0.20
C VAL A 42 -6.96 -1.00 1.68
N ARG A 43 -6.16 -1.93 2.22
CA ARG A 43 -6.07 -2.25 3.64
C ARG A 43 -4.71 -1.81 4.18
N VAL A 44 -4.68 -1.22 5.36
CA VAL A 44 -3.44 -0.74 6.00
C VAL A 44 -3.21 -1.46 7.33
N VAL A 45 -1.97 -1.87 7.58
CA VAL A 45 -1.52 -2.38 8.90
C VAL A 45 -0.35 -1.54 9.38
N ALA A 46 -0.50 -0.85 10.51
CA ALA A 46 0.58 -0.09 11.13
C ALA A 46 0.28 0.19 12.60
N PRO A 47 1.27 0.15 13.51
CA PRO A 47 1.06 0.54 14.91
C PRO A 47 0.71 2.04 15.04
N ASP A 48 1.43 2.88 14.31
CA ASP A 48 1.25 4.33 14.27
C ASP A 48 0.85 4.80 12.89
N VAL A 49 0.04 5.87 12.83
CA VAL A 49 -0.53 6.40 11.58
C VAL A 49 -0.18 7.87 11.44
N SER A 50 0.57 8.21 10.38
CA SER A 50 0.88 9.60 10.03
C SER A 50 -0.40 10.38 9.73
N PRO A 51 -0.50 11.65 10.13
CA PRO A 51 -1.57 12.56 9.71
C PRO A 51 -1.69 12.71 8.18
N GLN A 52 -0.62 12.40 7.43
CA GLN A 52 -0.61 12.49 5.97
C GLN A 52 -1.37 11.34 5.29
N LEU A 53 -1.66 10.25 6.00
CA LEU A 53 -2.47 9.18 5.45
C LEU A 53 -3.94 9.61 5.46
N ASP A 54 -4.48 9.85 4.27
CA ASP A 54 -5.92 10.05 4.11
C ASP A 54 -6.65 8.73 4.42
N ARG A 55 -7.41 8.74 5.51
CA ARG A 55 -8.16 7.55 5.97
C ARG A 55 -9.37 7.26 5.10
N ALA A 56 -9.86 8.22 4.32
CA ALA A 56 -10.97 7.99 3.39
C ALA A 56 -10.57 7.06 2.23
N LEU A 57 -9.27 6.94 1.94
CA LEU A 57 -8.72 6.06 0.92
C LEU A 57 -8.43 4.64 1.41
N VAL A 58 -8.74 4.34 2.67
CA VAL A 58 -8.42 3.07 3.33
C VAL A 58 -9.71 2.37 3.74
N SER A 59 -9.95 1.19 3.15
CA SER A 59 -11.11 0.36 3.46
C SER A 59 -11.05 -0.26 4.86
N GLU A 60 -9.85 -0.55 5.36
CA GLU A 60 -9.64 -1.13 6.68
C GLU A 60 -8.25 -0.78 7.22
N LEU A 61 -8.19 -0.38 8.50
CA LEU A 61 -6.96 0.03 9.18
C LEU A 61 -6.75 -0.80 10.46
N HIS A 62 -5.69 -1.59 10.47
CA HIS A 62 -5.26 -2.41 11.60
C HIS A 62 -4.16 -1.71 12.38
N ARG A 63 -4.46 -1.28 13.61
CA ARG A 63 -3.50 -0.63 14.51
C ARG A 63 -2.65 -1.62 15.28
N ARG A 64 -1.76 -2.31 14.57
CA ARG A 64 -0.83 -3.31 15.13
C ARG A 64 0.41 -3.47 14.25
N PRO A 65 1.49 -4.08 14.76
CA PRO A 65 2.58 -4.57 13.91
C PRO A 65 2.07 -5.59 12.89
N TYR A 66 2.70 -5.61 11.71
CA TYR A 66 2.50 -6.69 10.75
C TYR A 66 2.96 -8.01 11.36
N ALA A 67 2.12 -9.03 11.22
CA ALA A 67 2.46 -10.40 11.60
C ALA A 67 2.28 -11.27 10.36
N PRO A 68 3.29 -12.05 9.95
CA PRO A 68 3.11 -13.05 8.91
C PRO A 68 2.09 -14.10 9.37
N GLY A 69 1.34 -14.64 8.42
CA GLY A 69 0.51 -15.84 8.60
C GLY A 69 1.30 -17.10 8.28
#